data_AF-A0AAW0LTC8-F1
#
_entry.id   AF-A0AAW0LTC8-F1
#
_cell.length_a   1.000
_cell.length_b   1.000
_cell.length_c   1.000
_cell.angle_alpha   90.00
_cell.angle_beta   90.00
_cell.angle_gamma   90.00
#
_symmetry.space_group_name_H-M   'P 1'
#
loop_
_entity.id
_entity.type
_entity.pdbx_description
1 polymer ?
#
loop_
_entity_poly.entity_id
_entity_poly.type
_entity_poly.pdbx_seq_one_letter_code
_entity_poly.pdbx_strand_id
1 'polypeptide(L)'
;MAGLKSTASSVKKKSSTVVQKARLFETHLQLSKIDNSIVGIPVLAQKLVQIQAASIARNLPAIVKGINDKLAINVAERKRMPLKMSSVSEAMTAFMQIIGLAKESLRKILVRGEFDEYPDEQNMHCTARLVEMLNQYSDELHKHAET
;
A
#
# COMPACT_ATOMS: atom_id res chain seq x y z
N MET A 1 -30.62 4.58 43.63
CA MET A 1 -29.36 4.67 44.43
C MET A 1 -28.65 3.32 44.63
N ALA A 2 -28.74 2.34 43.71
CA ALA A 2 -28.10 1.02 43.89
C ALA A 2 -26.71 0.88 43.21
N GLY A 3 -26.36 1.76 42.27
CA GLY A 3 -25.13 1.65 41.46
C GLY A 3 -23.82 2.03 42.17
N LEU A 4 -23.84 2.96 43.14
CA LEU A 4 -22.61 3.41 43.81
C LEU A 4 -22.08 2.44 44.89
N LYS A 5 -22.91 1.57 45.46
CA LYS A 5 -22.46 0.60 46.48
C LYS A 5 -21.72 -0.61 45.88
N SER A 6 -22.01 -0.97 44.63
CA SER A 6 -21.42 -2.14 43.95
C SER A 6 -19.98 -1.90 43.48
N THR A 7 -19.67 -0.69 43.03
CA THR A 7 -18.32 -0.29 42.58
C THR A 7 -17.34 -0.10 43.76
N ALA A 8 -17.80 0.50 44.86
CA ALA A 8 -17.00 0.67 46.07
C ALA A 8 -16.60 -0.66 46.73
N SER A 9 -17.50 -1.65 46.73
CA SER A 9 -17.25 -3.02 47.19
C SER A 9 -16.15 -3.73 46.38
N SER A 10 -16.19 -3.62 45.05
CA SER A 10 -15.20 -4.24 44.16
C SER A 10 -13.82 -3.60 44.26
N VAL A 11 -13.73 -2.28 44.41
CA VAL A 11 -12.46 -1.55 44.59
C VAL A 11 -11.82 -1.89 45.95
N LYS A 12 -12.62 -1.98 47.02
CA LYS A 12 -12.16 -2.34 48.37
C LYS A 12 -11.69 -3.80 48.46
N LYS A 13 -12.32 -4.71 47.71
CA LYS A 13 -11.87 -6.11 47.58
C LYS A 13 -10.54 -6.22 46.82
N LYS A 14 -10.35 -5.40 45.78
CA LYS A 14 -9.12 -5.34 44.97
C LYS A 14 -7.93 -4.79 45.77
N SER A 15 -8.13 -3.75 46.58
CA SER A 15 -7.05 -3.21 47.44
C SER A 15 -6.67 -4.17 48.57
N SER A 16 -7.64 -4.84 49.20
CA SER A 16 -7.40 -5.85 50.23
C SER A 16 -6.55 -7.05 49.74
N THR A 17 -6.76 -7.50 48.50
CA THR A 17 -6.00 -8.62 47.92
C THR A 17 -4.56 -8.25 47.53
N VAL A 18 -4.31 -7.00 47.11
CA VAL A 18 -2.95 -6.51 46.83
C VAL A 18 -2.14 -6.43 48.13
N VAL A 19 -2.77 -5.97 49.21
CA VAL A 19 -2.13 -5.86 50.55
C VAL A 19 -1.83 -7.23 51.14
N GLN A 20 -2.72 -8.22 51.02
CA GLN A 20 -2.46 -9.59 51.50
C GLN A 20 -1.33 -10.28 50.73
N LYS A 21 -1.23 -10.07 49.41
CA LYS A 21 -0.14 -10.63 48.61
C LYS A 21 1.21 -9.99 48.96
N ALA A 22 1.26 -8.67 49.19
CA ALA A 22 2.49 -8.02 49.66
C ALA A 22 2.99 -8.62 50.99
N ARG A 23 2.08 -8.81 51.96
CA ARG A 23 2.41 -9.45 53.24
C ARG A 23 2.92 -10.89 53.09
N LEU A 24 2.44 -11.64 52.10
CA LEU A 24 2.91 -13.01 51.84
C LEU A 24 4.37 -13.02 51.39
N PHE A 25 4.76 -12.09 50.52
CA PHE A 25 6.15 -11.96 50.08
C PHE A 25 7.07 -11.46 51.21
N GLU A 26 6.57 -10.66 52.14
CA GLU A 26 7.35 -10.17 53.29
C GLU A 26 7.53 -11.21 54.40
N THR A 27 6.49 -12.02 54.70
CA THR A 27 6.45 -12.87 55.91
C THR A 27 6.86 -14.32 55.68
N HIS A 28 6.88 -14.81 54.44
CA HIS A 28 7.16 -16.22 54.15
C HIS A 28 8.67 -16.50 54.05
N LEU A 29 9.19 -17.48 54.83
CA LEU A 29 10.62 -17.80 55.01
C LEU A 29 11.45 -17.91 53.71
N GLN A 30 10.83 -18.40 52.62
CA GLN A 30 11.49 -18.54 51.31
C GLN A 30 11.22 -17.39 50.36
N LEU A 31 10.07 -16.70 50.48
CA LEU A 31 9.69 -15.63 49.55
C LEU A 31 10.24 -14.27 49.99
N SER A 32 10.49 -14.09 51.28
CA SER A 32 11.12 -12.90 51.85
C SER A 32 12.58 -12.71 51.42
N LYS A 33 13.18 -13.75 50.83
CA LYS A 33 14.51 -13.71 50.23
C LYS A 33 14.50 -13.13 48.80
N ILE A 34 13.33 -12.97 48.19
CA ILE A 34 13.20 -12.41 46.83
C ILE A 34 13.21 -10.90 46.95
N ASP A 35 13.98 -10.24 46.09
CA ASP A 35 14.12 -8.80 46.10
C ASP A 35 12.78 -8.07 45.84
N ASN A 36 12.43 -7.13 46.72
CA ASN A 36 11.16 -6.42 46.68
C ASN A 36 10.97 -5.57 45.40
N SER A 37 12.04 -5.27 44.65
CA SER A 37 11.96 -4.54 43.37
C SER A 37 11.50 -5.39 42.19
N ILE A 38 11.43 -6.72 42.34
CA ILE A 38 10.99 -7.65 41.29
C ILE A 38 9.67 -8.37 41.59
N VAL A 39 9.16 -8.30 42.83
CA VAL A 39 7.92 -8.97 43.25
C VAL A 39 6.76 -8.00 43.44
N GLY A 40 5.56 -8.48 43.15
CA GLY A 40 4.32 -7.74 43.35
C GLY A 40 3.59 -7.36 42.07
N ILE A 41 2.27 -7.28 42.17
CA ILE A 41 1.37 -6.91 41.06
C ILE A 41 1.72 -5.52 40.49
N PRO A 42 2.01 -4.48 41.31
CA PRO A 42 2.39 -3.18 40.79
C PRO A 42 3.69 -3.22 39.98
N VAL A 43 4.70 -3.96 40.46
CA VAL A 43 6.00 -4.12 39.78
C VAL A 43 5.82 -4.84 38.45
N LEU A 44 5.02 -5.91 38.41
CA LEU A 44 4.71 -6.63 37.18
C LEU A 44 4.00 -5.73 36.16
N ALA A 45 2.98 -4.97 36.60
CA ALA A 45 2.28 -4.04 35.73
C ALA A 45 3.22 -2.98 35.14
N GLN A 46 4.12 -2.42 35.96
CA GLN A 46 5.11 -1.46 35.52
C GLN A 46 6.07 -2.07 34.48
N LYS A 47 6.61 -3.26 34.74
CA LYS A 47 7.52 -3.95 33.80
C LYS A 47 6.83 -4.26 32.47
N LEU A 48 5.57 -4.71 32.50
CA LEU A 48 4.80 -4.96 31.28
C LEU A 48 4.61 -3.69 30.46
N VAL A 49 4.28 -2.56 31.10
CA VAL A 49 4.16 -1.25 30.43
C VAL A 49 5.49 -0.83 29.81
N GLN A 50 6.60 -0.98 30.53
CA GLN A 50 7.94 -0.64 30.01
C GLN A 50 8.31 -1.50 28.79
N ILE A 51 8.05 -2.81 28.84
CA ILE A 51 8.29 -3.72 27.72
C ILE A 51 7.44 -3.32 26.51
N GLN A 52 6.15 -3.02 26.72
CA GLN A 52 5.25 -2.61 25.65
C GLN A 52 5.68 -1.26 25.04
N ALA A 53 6.02 -0.27 25.87
CA ALA A 53 6.51 1.03 25.39
C ALA A 53 7.79 0.88 24.56
N ALA A 54 8.74 0.06 25.02
CA ALA A 54 9.98 -0.21 24.28
C ALA A 54 9.73 -0.96 22.96
N SER A 55 8.79 -1.92 22.95
CA SER A 55 8.39 -2.63 21.74
C SER A 55 7.75 -1.68 20.72
N ILE A 56 6.83 -0.83 21.15
CA ILE A 56 6.19 0.18 20.30
C ILE A 56 7.25 1.14 19.73
N ALA A 57 8.10 1.72 20.58
CA ALA A 57 9.14 2.65 20.13
C ALA A 57 10.09 2.04 19.10
N ARG A 58 10.41 0.75 19.23
CA ARG A 58 11.27 0.02 18.28
C ARG A 58 10.60 -0.26 16.95
N ASN A 59 9.31 -0.60 16.96
CA ASN A 59 8.58 -1.03 15.76
C ASN A 59 7.95 0.14 15.00
N LEU A 60 7.63 1.24 15.68
CA LEU A 60 6.93 2.39 15.09
C LEU A 60 7.67 3.00 13.88
N PRO A 61 9.00 3.18 13.86
CA PRO A 61 9.69 3.72 12.70
C PRO A 61 9.52 2.87 11.44
N ALA A 62 9.57 1.54 11.56
CA ALA A 62 9.38 0.63 10.45
C ALA A 62 7.93 0.68 9.92
N ILE A 63 6.95 0.79 10.82
CA ILE A 63 5.53 0.95 10.46
C ILE A 63 5.33 2.27 9.70
N VAL A 64 5.86 3.38 10.22
CA VAL A 64 5.77 4.71 9.58
C VAL A 64 6.40 4.67 8.19
N LYS A 65 7.58 4.06 8.05
CA LYS A 65 8.22 3.87 6.76
C LYS A 65 7.33 3.06 5.81
N GLY A 66 6.80 1.92 6.24
CA GLY A 66 5.92 1.10 5.41
C GLY A 66 4.64 1.79 4.97
N ILE A 67 4.07 2.66 5.82
CA ILE A 67 2.92 3.51 5.45
C ILE A 67 3.33 4.54 4.40
N ASN A 68 4.45 5.23 4.60
CA ASN A 68 4.93 6.24 3.66
C ASN A 68 5.28 5.63 2.30
N ASP A 69 5.92 4.46 2.28
CA ASP A 69 6.27 3.75 1.06
C ASP A 69 5.00 3.35 0.28
N LYS A 70 4.00 2.77 0.96
CA LYS A 70 2.70 2.44 0.34
C LYS A 70 1.94 3.68 -0.11
N LEU A 71 1.98 4.76 0.65
CA LEU A 71 1.36 6.03 0.27
C LEU A 71 2.01 6.62 -0.98
N ALA A 72 3.34 6.59 -1.07
CA ALA A 72 4.08 7.06 -2.24
C ALA A 72 3.69 6.29 -3.50
N ILE A 73 3.57 4.96 -3.41
CA ILE A 73 3.09 4.10 -4.50
C ILE A 73 1.66 4.49 -4.90
N ASN A 74 0.74 4.57 -3.94
CA ASN A 74 -0.66 4.91 -4.21
C ASN A 74 -0.81 6.32 -4.83
N VAL A 75 0.00 7.29 -4.39
CA VAL A 75 0.02 8.64 -4.99
C VAL A 75 0.54 8.60 -6.42
N ALA A 76 1.59 7.82 -6.69
CA ALA A 76 2.12 7.65 -8.03
C ALA A 76 1.10 6.97 -8.97
N GLU A 77 0.45 5.90 -8.52
CA GLU A 77 -0.63 5.23 -9.27
C GLU A 77 -1.81 6.15 -9.51
N ARG A 78 -2.26 6.90 -8.49
CA ARG A 78 -3.35 7.86 -8.63
C ARG A 78 -3.05 8.96 -9.65
N LYS A 79 -1.78 9.39 -9.78
CA LYS A 79 -1.38 10.35 -10.82
C LYS A 79 -1.46 9.78 -12.23
N ARG A 80 -1.40 8.45 -12.38
CA ARG A 80 -1.57 7.75 -13.67
C ARG A 80 -3.04 7.45 -13.98
N MET A 81 -3.93 7.52 -13.00
CA MET A 81 -5.35 7.34 -13.21
C MET A 81 -5.94 8.54 -13.98
N PRO A 82 -6.95 8.32 -14.84
CA PRO A 82 -7.70 9.40 -15.45
C PRO A 82 -8.28 10.33 -14.38
N LEU A 83 -8.24 11.64 -14.61
CA LEU A 83 -8.89 12.58 -13.70
C LEU A 83 -10.38 12.23 -13.58
N LYS A 84 -10.90 12.24 -12.35
CA LYS A 84 -12.34 12.20 -12.13
C LYS A 84 -12.94 13.45 -12.77
N MET A 85 -13.73 13.24 -13.82
CA MET A 85 -14.46 14.31 -14.49
C MET A 85 -15.73 14.55 -13.68
N SER A 86 -15.87 15.76 -13.16
CA SER A 86 -16.99 16.21 -12.33
C SER A 86 -17.96 17.12 -13.09
N SER A 87 -17.56 17.59 -14.28
CA SER A 87 -18.36 18.44 -15.15
C SER A 87 -18.30 18.03 -16.62
N VAL A 88 -19.29 18.49 -17.39
CA VAL A 88 -19.33 18.30 -18.86
C VAL A 88 -18.13 18.98 -19.53
N SER A 89 -17.67 20.13 -19.02
CA SER A 89 -16.52 20.85 -19.57
C SER A 89 -15.21 20.06 -19.39
N GLU A 90 -15.01 19.44 -18.22
CA GLU A 90 -13.88 18.55 -17.98
C GLU A 90 -13.94 17.31 -18.88
N ALA A 91 -15.12 16.73 -19.04
CA ALA A 91 -15.32 15.60 -19.95
C ALA A 91 -15.02 15.95 -21.41
N MET A 92 -15.48 17.11 -21.88
CA MET A 92 -15.20 17.58 -23.23
C MET A 92 -13.69 17.84 -23.43
N THR A 93 -13.02 18.39 -22.43
CA THR A 93 -11.56 18.63 -22.48
C THR A 93 -10.80 17.32 -22.62
N ALA A 94 -11.13 16.32 -21.79
CA ALA A 94 -10.50 15.00 -21.87
C ALA A 94 -10.80 14.31 -23.21
N PHE A 95 -12.02 14.40 -23.72
CA PHE A 95 -12.39 13.85 -25.02
C PHE A 95 -11.56 14.47 -26.16
N MET A 96 -11.41 15.79 -26.16
CA MET A 96 -10.58 16.50 -27.15
C MET A 96 -9.09 16.10 -27.06
N GLN A 97 -8.57 15.87 -25.85
CA GLN A 97 -7.21 15.36 -25.67
C GLN A 97 -7.05 13.95 -26.25
N ILE A 98 -8.00 13.06 -25.99
CA ILE A 98 -8.00 11.69 -26.55
C ILE A 98 -8.01 11.74 -28.09
N ILE A 99 -8.88 12.55 -28.69
CA ILE A 99 -8.90 12.74 -30.15
C ILE A 99 -7.55 13.24 -30.66
N GLY A 100 -6.94 14.21 -29.96
CA GLY A 100 -5.63 14.75 -30.30
C GLY A 100 -4.54 13.68 -30.32
N LEU A 101 -4.48 12.85 -29.27
CA LEU A 101 -3.51 11.75 -29.15
C LEU A 101 -3.74 10.68 -30.22
N ALA A 102 -4.99 10.23 -30.40
CA ALA A 102 -5.32 9.23 -31.41
C ALA A 102 -4.97 9.71 -32.83
N LYS A 103 -5.26 10.97 -33.15
CA LYS A 103 -4.92 11.58 -34.45
C LYS A 103 -3.40 11.64 -34.67
N GLU A 104 -2.62 11.99 -33.65
CA GLU A 104 -1.16 12.04 -33.79
C GLU A 104 -0.55 10.64 -33.89
N SER A 105 -1.05 9.67 -33.12
CA SER A 105 -0.62 8.26 -33.21
C SER A 105 -0.87 7.69 -34.62
N LEU A 106 -2.08 7.91 -35.17
CA LEU A 106 -2.38 7.52 -36.56
C LEU A 106 -1.47 8.23 -37.57
N ARG A 107 -1.16 9.51 -37.37
CA ARG A 107 -0.26 10.25 -38.26
C ARG A 107 1.17 9.68 -38.20
N LYS A 108 1.67 9.36 -37.00
CA LYS A 108 2.97 8.72 -36.83
C LYS A 108 3.04 7.41 -37.61
N ILE A 109 2.11 6.51 -37.35
CA ILE A 109 2.14 5.15 -37.90
C ILE A 109 1.82 5.09 -39.40
N LEU A 110 0.79 5.81 -39.85
CA LEU A 110 0.28 5.68 -41.22
C LEU A 110 0.91 6.68 -42.20
N VAL A 111 1.27 7.87 -41.73
CA VAL A 111 1.75 8.96 -42.61
C VAL A 111 3.27 9.09 -42.55
N ARG A 112 3.84 9.08 -41.34
CA ARG A 112 5.30 9.24 -41.16
C ARG A 112 6.05 7.90 -41.14
N GLY A 113 5.35 6.79 -40.91
CA GLY A 113 5.95 5.47 -40.72
C GLY A 113 6.73 5.32 -39.40
N GLU A 114 6.48 6.20 -38.44
CA GLU A 114 7.03 6.11 -37.08
C GLU A 114 6.26 5.06 -36.28
N PHE A 115 6.99 4.16 -35.62
CA PHE A 115 6.43 3.10 -34.76
C PHE A 115 7.06 3.09 -33.36
N ASP A 116 7.64 4.21 -32.94
CA ASP A 116 8.28 4.39 -31.62
C ASP A 116 7.32 4.16 -30.45
N GLU A 117 6.03 4.40 -30.66
CA GLU A 117 4.96 4.13 -29.69
C GLU A 117 4.67 2.63 -29.52
N TYR A 118 5.03 1.81 -30.51
CA TYR A 118 4.70 0.39 -30.61
C TYR A 118 5.90 -0.45 -31.07
N PRO A 119 7.04 -0.40 -30.35
CA PRO A 119 8.28 -1.03 -30.82
C PRO A 119 8.14 -2.55 -30.95
N ASP A 120 7.41 -3.19 -30.03
CA ASP A 120 7.28 -4.65 -29.97
C ASP A 120 6.02 -5.17 -30.69
N GLU A 121 5.13 -4.29 -31.15
CA GLU A 121 3.89 -4.67 -31.84
C GLU A 121 4.07 -4.54 -33.36
N GLN A 122 4.59 -5.61 -33.99
CA GLN A 122 4.87 -5.64 -35.43
C GLN A 122 3.65 -5.28 -36.32
N ASN A 123 2.43 -5.57 -35.85
CA ASN A 123 1.20 -5.19 -36.56
C ASN A 123 1.02 -3.67 -36.72
N MET A 124 1.62 -2.88 -35.82
CA MET A 124 1.60 -1.42 -35.84
C MET A 124 2.74 -0.84 -36.68
N HIS A 125 3.62 -1.66 -37.26
CA HIS A 125 4.71 -1.19 -38.14
C HIS A 125 4.18 -1.03 -39.57
N CYS A 126 3.14 -0.21 -39.73
CA CYS A 126 2.29 -0.20 -40.92
C CYS A 126 3.06 0.04 -42.23
N THR A 127 4.04 0.96 -42.24
CA THR A 127 4.85 1.20 -43.44
C THR A 127 5.71 0.00 -43.82
N ALA A 128 6.37 -0.65 -42.86
CA ALA A 128 7.18 -1.84 -43.12
C ALA A 128 6.30 -2.98 -43.66
N ARG A 129 5.15 -3.20 -43.02
CA ARG A 129 4.18 -4.21 -43.43
C ARG A 129 3.61 -3.95 -44.83
N LEU A 130 3.34 -2.69 -45.17
CA LEU A 130 2.90 -2.32 -46.51
C LEU A 130 3.98 -2.62 -47.56
N VAL A 131 5.25 -2.32 -47.26
CA VAL A 131 6.38 -2.65 -48.15
C VAL A 131 6.48 -4.17 -48.36
N GLU A 132 6.37 -4.97 -47.31
CA GLU A 132 6.36 -6.43 -47.42
C GLU A 132 5.23 -6.94 -48.33
N MET A 133 4.01 -6.41 -48.17
CA MET A 133 2.87 -6.77 -49.01
C MET A 133 3.10 -6.41 -50.48
N LEU A 134 3.65 -5.22 -50.75
CA LEU A 134 3.94 -4.79 -52.12
C LEU A 134 5.04 -5.64 -52.77
N ASN A 135 6.05 -6.03 -52.00
CA ASN A 135 7.11 -6.93 -52.48
C ASN A 135 6.54 -8.31 -52.83
N GLN A 136 5.70 -8.89 -51.96
CA GLN A 136 5.04 -10.18 -52.22
C GLN A 136 4.18 -10.12 -53.49
N TYR A 137 3.42 -9.04 -53.66
CA TYR A 137 2.61 -8.84 -54.86
C TYR A 137 3.47 -8.71 -56.13
N SER A 138 4.61 -8.01 -56.05
CA SER A 138 5.56 -7.89 -57.16
C SER A 138 6.16 -9.24 -57.56
N ASP A 139 6.50 -10.08 -56.58
CA ASP A 139 7.04 -11.42 -56.80
C ASP A 139 6.01 -12.34 -57.47
N GLU A 140 4.73 -12.24 -57.07
CA GLU A 140 3.63 -12.96 -57.70
C GLU A 140 3.45 -12.54 -59.17
N LEU A 141 3.50 -11.24 -59.46
CA LEU A 141 3.41 -10.75 -60.83
C LEU A 141 4.54 -11.25 -61.72
N HIS A 142 5.79 -11.25 -61.23
CA HIS A 142 6.93 -11.77 -62.00
C HIS A 142 6.79 -13.26 -62.30
N LYS A 143 6.37 -14.06 -61.32
CA LYS A 143 6.14 -15.50 -61.52
C LYS A 143 5.10 -15.80 -62.60
N HIS A 144 4.09 -14.95 -62.74
CA HIS A 144 3.06 -15.11 -63.78
C HIS A 144 3.50 -14.60 -65.16
N ALA A 145 4.49 -13.72 -65.25
CA ALA A 145 5.01 -13.22 -66.52
C ALA A 145 6.04 -14.17 -67.17
N GLU A 146 6.63 -15.09 -66.39
CA GLU A 146 7.62 -16.08 -66.84
C GLU A 146 7.02 -17.45 -67.24
N THR A 147 5.69 -17.60 -67.14
CA THR A 147 4.89 -18.75 -67.62
C THR A 147 4.12 -18.43 -68.89
#